data_AF-A0A660MA62-F1
#
_entry.id   AF-A0A660MA62-F1
#
_cell.length_a   1.000
_cell.length_b   1.000
_cell.length_c   1.000
_cell.angle_alpha   90.00
_cell.angle_beta   90.00
_cell.angle_gamma   90.00
#
_symmetry.space_group_name_H-M   'P 1'
#
loop_
_entity.id
_entity.type
_entity.pdbx_description
1 polymer ?
#
loop_
_entity_poly.entity_id
_entity_poly.type
_entity_poly.pdbx_seq_one_letter_code
_entity_poly.pdbx_strand_id
1 'polypeptide(L)'
;MDHVIHYGTGRGSHSIKLERSQMQQYKAVVLRSIRRFADNDKLPSPSQGGSSIRLYARWAELSSREETGQYLGRKIRSADDAISFVLQFAGVWHTIGKSNHTYRDLTLDAILSIDAIISIDTIHQIITSDPRYGNLINTKESDLVLFERPRVRDIHTIAKVGNEKSPEFKEAMVKQFIYLFNKRREAKE
;
A
#
# COMPACT_ATOMS: atom_id res chain seq x y z
N MET A 1 7.20 -26.05 -13.75
CA MET A 1 7.61 -24.65 -13.95
C MET A 1 8.90 -24.44 -13.20
N ASP A 2 9.92 -24.00 -13.90
CA ASP A 2 11.18 -23.63 -13.26
C ASP A 2 11.03 -22.27 -12.59
N HIS A 3 11.58 -22.12 -11.39
CA HIS A 3 11.51 -20.86 -10.69
C HIS A 3 12.79 -20.05 -10.88
N VAL A 4 12.70 -18.94 -11.60
CA VAL A 4 13.82 -18.03 -11.80
C VAL A 4 13.76 -16.91 -10.76
N ILE A 5 14.86 -16.71 -10.03
CA ILE A 5 15.02 -15.61 -9.09
C ILE A 5 15.98 -14.60 -9.69
N HIS A 6 15.54 -13.35 -9.77
CA HIS A 6 16.35 -12.21 -10.18
C HIS A 6 16.88 -11.48 -8.95
N TYR A 7 18.17 -11.17 -8.92
CA TYR A 7 18.80 -10.43 -7.83
C TYR A 7 19.86 -9.46 -8.35
N GLY A 8 20.06 -8.36 -7.64
CA GLY A 8 21.10 -7.37 -7.94
C GLY A 8 22.27 -7.51 -6.98
N THR A 9 23.49 -7.42 -7.50
CA THR A 9 24.67 -7.11 -6.70
C THR A 9 25.25 -5.79 -7.18
N GLY A 10 26.20 -5.20 -6.45
CA GLY A 10 26.92 -4.01 -6.93
C GLY A 10 27.65 -4.18 -8.27
N ARG A 11 27.65 -5.39 -8.84
CA ARG A 11 28.22 -5.75 -10.14
C ARG A 11 27.17 -6.04 -11.24
N GLY A 12 25.88 -5.83 -10.99
CA GLY A 12 24.82 -5.96 -11.99
C GLY A 12 23.66 -6.90 -11.59
N SER A 13 22.75 -7.11 -12.53
CA SER A 13 21.59 -7.98 -12.38
C SER A 13 21.92 -9.43 -12.74
N HIS A 14 21.51 -10.36 -11.90
CA HIS A 14 21.77 -11.79 -12.01
C HIS A 14 20.46 -12.56 -11.93
N SER A 15 20.44 -13.76 -12.51
CA SER A 15 19.31 -14.68 -12.41
C SER A 15 19.78 -16.09 -12.07
N ILE A 16 19.13 -16.73 -11.12
CA ILE A 16 19.36 -18.14 -10.78
C ILE A 16 18.07 -18.94 -10.99
N LYS A 17 18.20 -20.09 -11.65
CA LYS A 17 17.12 -21.05 -11.81
C LYS A 17 17.17 -22.02 -10.64
N LEU A 18 16.10 -22.09 -9.86
CA LEU A 18 16.00 -22.98 -8.71
C LEU A 18 15.12 -24.18 -9.03
N GLU A 19 15.60 -25.36 -8.63
CA GLU A 19 14.79 -26.56 -8.52
C GLU A 19 13.73 -26.43 -7.42
N ARG A 20 12.71 -27.29 -7.43
CA ARG A 20 11.60 -27.22 -6.46
C ARG A 20 12.05 -27.34 -5.01
N SER A 21 13.01 -28.21 -4.72
CA SER A 21 13.62 -28.39 -3.38
C SER A 21 14.37 -27.13 -2.93
N GLN A 22 15.18 -26.56 -3.83
CA GLN A 22 15.92 -25.32 -3.61
C GLN A 22 14.98 -24.12 -3.42
N MET A 23 13.83 -24.09 -4.11
CA MET A 23 12.82 -23.07 -3.93
C MET A 23 12.21 -23.12 -2.52
N GLN A 24 11.89 -24.31 -1.98
CA GLN A 24 11.38 -24.40 -0.61
C GLN A 24 12.41 -23.92 0.40
N GLN A 25 13.68 -24.29 0.22
CA GLN A 25 14.77 -23.81 1.06
C GLN A 25 14.95 -22.29 0.96
N TYR A 26 14.89 -21.73 -0.25
CA TYR A 26 14.93 -20.30 -0.49
C TYR A 26 13.79 -19.58 0.26
N LYS A 27 12.54 -20.04 0.11
CA LYS A 27 11.38 -19.45 0.79
C LYS A 27 11.57 -19.45 2.30
N ALA A 28 12.02 -20.57 2.87
CA ALA A 28 12.26 -20.71 4.30
C ALA A 28 13.37 -19.77 4.81
N VAL A 29 14.46 -19.60 4.06
CA VAL A 29 15.58 -18.71 4.42
C VAL A 29 15.16 -17.23 4.34
N VAL A 30 14.42 -16.86 3.29
CA VAL A 30 13.90 -15.49 3.15
C VAL A 30 12.94 -15.18 4.28
N LEU A 31 11.96 -16.04 4.55
CA LEU A 31 10.98 -15.83 5.62
C LEU A 31 11.64 -15.74 6.99
N ARG A 32 12.64 -16.60 7.28
CA ARG A 32 13.44 -16.51 8.51
C ARG A 32 14.14 -15.16 8.63
N SER A 33 14.67 -14.64 7.54
CA SER A 33 15.34 -13.34 7.51
C SER A 33 14.35 -12.20 7.78
N ILE A 34 13.19 -12.22 7.12
CA ILE A 34 12.12 -11.23 7.34
C ILE A 34 11.67 -11.24 8.80
N ARG A 35 11.34 -12.40 9.36
CA ARG A 35 10.93 -12.55 10.77
C ARG A 35 11.99 -12.02 11.72
N ARG A 36 13.26 -12.39 11.52
CA ARG A 36 14.37 -11.87 12.32
C ARG A 36 14.45 -10.34 12.26
N PHE A 37 14.28 -9.74 11.08
CA PHE A 37 14.26 -8.28 10.97
C PHE A 37 13.02 -7.65 11.61
N ALA A 38 11.85 -8.30 11.52
CA ALA A 38 10.62 -7.88 12.16
C ALA A 38 10.76 -7.88 13.69
N ASP A 39 11.29 -8.95 14.27
CA ASP A 39 11.48 -9.11 15.72
C ASP A 39 12.45 -8.08 16.30
N ASN A 40 13.41 -7.64 15.49
CA ASN A 40 14.39 -6.60 15.84
C ASN A 40 13.94 -5.19 15.43
N ASP A 41 12.72 -5.04 14.91
CA ASP A 41 12.15 -3.78 14.47
C ASP A 41 12.96 -3.04 13.39
N LYS A 42 13.62 -3.82 12.53
CA LYS A 42 14.51 -3.37 11.45
C LYS A 42 13.85 -3.38 10.07
N LEU A 43 12.57 -3.74 9.97
CA LEU A 43 11.84 -3.60 8.72
C LEU A 43 11.59 -2.11 8.43
N PRO A 44 11.61 -1.69 7.15
CA PRO A 44 11.31 -0.31 6.77
C PRO A 44 9.92 0.09 7.26
N SER A 45 9.68 1.38 7.50
CA SER A 45 8.33 1.82 7.89
C SER A 45 7.31 1.48 6.79
N PRO A 46 6.09 1.04 7.13
CA PRO A 46 5.03 0.83 6.14
C PRO A 46 4.62 2.11 5.39
N SER A 47 4.98 3.28 5.90
CA SER A 47 4.76 4.58 5.27
C SER A 47 5.96 5.09 4.44
N GLN A 48 7.07 4.35 4.35
CA GLN A 48 8.29 4.80 3.67
C GLN A 48 8.48 4.13 2.29
N GLY A 49 7.85 4.72 1.28
CA GLY A 49 8.12 4.48 -0.14
C GLY A 49 7.72 3.10 -0.68
N GLY A 50 7.53 2.99 -2.00
CA GLY A 50 7.04 1.76 -2.66
C GLY A 50 7.93 0.52 -2.50
N SER A 51 9.19 0.66 -2.09
CA SER A 51 10.07 -0.47 -1.77
C SER A 51 9.65 -1.21 -0.49
N SER A 52 9.01 -0.52 0.46
CA SER A 52 8.51 -1.13 1.70
C SER A 52 7.35 -2.08 1.43
N ILE A 53 6.37 -1.69 0.59
CA ILE A 53 5.23 -2.56 0.26
C ILE A 53 5.69 -3.88 -0.36
N ARG A 54 6.65 -3.83 -1.30
CA ARG A 54 7.12 -5.05 -1.98
C ARG A 54 7.63 -6.09 -0.98
N LEU A 55 8.24 -5.65 0.12
CA LEU A 55 8.70 -6.54 1.19
C LEU A 55 7.51 -7.17 1.94
N TYR A 56 6.49 -6.38 2.27
CA TYR A 56 5.30 -6.88 2.98
C TYR A 56 4.42 -7.78 2.11
N ALA A 57 4.25 -7.43 0.82
CA ALA A 57 3.64 -8.30 -0.17
C ALA A 57 4.38 -9.64 -0.25
N ARG A 58 5.71 -9.59 -0.35
CA ARG A 58 6.53 -10.80 -0.40
C ARG A 58 6.47 -11.60 0.89
N TRP A 59 6.35 -10.95 2.05
CA TRP A 59 6.16 -11.64 3.32
C TRP A 59 4.83 -12.40 3.32
N ALA A 60 3.72 -11.72 3.01
CA ALA A 60 2.39 -12.34 2.96
C ALA A 60 2.32 -13.49 1.95
N GLU A 61 2.97 -13.36 0.78
CA GLU A 61 3.09 -14.44 -0.22
C GLU A 61 3.87 -15.66 0.29
N LEU A 62 4.87 -15.46 1.14
CA LEU A 62 5.75 -16.52 1.63
C LEU A 62 5.28 -17.16 2.93
N SER A 63 4.39 -16.49 3.68
CA SER A 63 3.76 -17.05 4.86
C SER A 63 2.24 -16.91 4.83
N SER A 64 1.70 -15.88 5.47
CA SER A 64 0.27 -15.59 5.50
C SER A 64 0.02 -14.09 5.68
N ARG A 65 -1.17 -13.67 5.26
CA ARG A 65 -1.69 -12.33 5.52
C ARG A 65 -1.82 -12.07 7.01
N GLU A 66 -2.21 -13.07 7.80
CA GLU A 66 -2.40 -12.94 9.24
C GLU A 66 -1.08 -12.61 9.96
N GLU A 67 0.02 -13.28 9.59
CA GLU A 67 1.33 -13.02 10.18
C GLU A 67 1.82 -11.59 9.85
N THR A 68 1.73 -11.21 8.58
CA THR A 68 2.12 -9.87 8.12
C THR A 68 1.23 -8.80 8.76
N GLY A 69 -0.07 -9.06 8.84
CA GLY A 69 -1.07 -8.20 9.48
C GLY A 69 -0.83 -8.00 10.97
N GLN A 70 -0.39 -9.01 11.72
CA GLN A 70 -0.01 -8.85 13.13
C GLN A 70 1.20 -7.94 13.32
N TYR A 71 2.18 -7.99 12.42
CA TYR A 71 3.30 -7.06 12.45
C TYR A 71 2.84 -5.64 12.10
N LEU A 72 2.14 -5.49 10.97
CA LEU A 72 1.68 -4.19 10.48
C LEU A 72 0.67 -3.53 11.41
N GLY A 73 -0.23 -4.28 12.06
CA GLY A 73 -1.17 -3.74 13.05
C GLY A 73 -0.48 -3.16 14.30
N ARG A 74 0.75 -3.60 14.61
CA ARG A 74 1.57 -2.96 15.67
C ARG A 74 2.20 -1.64 15.20
N LYS A 75 2.26 -1.39 13.90
CA LYS A 75 2.92 -0.24 13.26
C LYS A 75 1.95 0.82 12.77
N ILE A 76 0.81 0.40 12.22
CA ILE A 76 -0.25 1.27 11.72
C ILE A 76 -1.23 1.44 12.87
N ARG A 77 -1.09 2.51 13.66
CA ARG A 77 -1.89 2.72 14.88
C ARG A 77 -2.85 3.90 14.79
N SER A 78 -2.57 4.86 13.92
CA SER A 78 -3.38 6.05 13.71
C SER A 78 -3.96 6.12 12.30
N ALA A 79 -4.99 6.94 12.10
CA ALA A 79 -5.51 7.22 10.77
C ALA A 79 -4.42 7.81 9.85
N ASP A 80 -3.52 8.64 10.38
CA ASP A 80 -2.41 9.19 9.59
C ASP A 80 -1.43 8.12 9.11
N ASP A 81 -1.14 7.10 9.94
CA ASP A 81 -0.35 5.94 9.53
C ASP A 81 -1.07 5.12 8.47
N ALA A 82 -2.37 4.89 8.66
CA ALA A 82 -3.20 4.12 7.75
C ALA A 82 -3.31 4.79 6.37
N ILE A 83 -3.55 6.11 6.34
CA ILE A 83 -3.56 6.90 5.11
C ILE A 83 -2.20 6.85 4.43
N SER A 84 -1.11 7.02 5.20
CA SER A 84 0.24 6.97 4.65
C SER A 84 0.59 5.59 4.06
N PHE A 85 0.06 4.52 4.65
CA PHE A 85 0.19 3.15 4.15
C PHE A 85 -0.64 2.95 2.87
N VAL A 86 -1.91 3.36 2.86
CA VAL A 86 -2.80 3.31 1.68
C VAL A 86 -2.18 4.09 0.51
N LEU A 87 -1.61 5.26 0.79
CA LEU A 87 -0.97 6.12 -0.20
C LEU A 87 0.17 5.42 -0.96
N GLN A 88 0.84 4.44 -0.35
CA GLN A 88 1.89 3.69 -1.02
C GLN A 88 1.36 2.86 -2.21
N PHE A 89 0.05 2.55 -2.24
CA PHE A 89 -0.62 1.83 -3.32
C PHE A 89 -1.20 2.76 -4.38
N ALA A 90 -1.23 4.07 -4.12
CA ALA A 90 -1.58 5.04 -5.14
C ALA A 90 -0.48 5.07 -6.21
N GLY A 91 -0.89 5.00 -7.47
CA GLY A 91 0.04 5.21 -8.57
C GLY A 91 0.55 6.65 -8.59
N VAL A 92 1.64 6.89 -9.30
CA VAL A 92 2.14 8.23 -9.56
C VAL A 92 2.27 8.46 -11.07
N TRP A 93 2.17 9.70 -11.50
CA TRP A 93 2.54 10.09 -12.85
C TRP A 93 3.52 11.25 -12.79
N HIS A 94 4.45 11.23 -13.74
CA HIS A 94 5.49 12.23 -13.86
C HIS A 94 5.25 13.02 -15.14
N THR A 95 5.45 14.34 -15.05
CA THR A 95 5.63 15.12 -16.28
C THR A 95 7.05 14.86 -16.77
N ILE A 96 7.21 14.46 -18.03
CA ILE A 96 8.53 14.27 -18.65
C ILE A 96 9.39 15.53 -18.43
N GLY A 97 10.62 15.33 -17.97
CA GLY A 97 11.56 16.42 -17.68
C GLY A 97 11.36 17.12 -16.33
N LYS A 98 10.43 16.65 -15.47
CA LYS A 98 10.27 17.16 -14.09
C LYS A 98 10.51 16.05 -13.07
N SER A 99 11.21 16.39 -11.99
CA SER A 99 11.43 15.49 -10.84
C SER A 99 10.18 15.33 -9.97
N ASN A 100 9.28 16.31 -10.01
CA ASN A 100 8.03 16.27 -9.25
C ASN A 100 7.03 15.31 -9.89
N HIS A 101 6.30 14.59 -9.05
CA HIS A 101 5.21 13.71 -9.44
C HIS A 101 3.89 14.18 -8.87
N THR A 102 2.83 13.60 -9.40
CA THR A 102 1.47 13.77 -8.93
C THR A 102 0.89 12.40 -8.64
N TYR A 103 0.14 12.29 -7.54
CA TYR A 103 -0.56 11.07 -7.18
C TYR A 103 -1.71 10.81 -8.15
N ARG A 104 -1.94 9.54 -8.45
CA ARG A 104 -3.11 9.05 -9.19
C ARG A 104 -4.21 8.65 -8.24
N ASP A 105 -5.40 8.42 -8.79
CA ASP A 105 -6.52 7.91 -8.03
C ASP A 105 -6.23 6.48 -7.52
N LEU A 106 -6.82 6.15 -6.36
CA LEU A 106 -6.87 4.78 -5.89
C LEU A 106 -7.75 3.95 -6.82
N THR A 107 -7.39 2.69 -6.98
CA THR A 107 -8.13 1.72 -7.78
C THR A 107 -8.64 0.58 -6.92
N LEU A 108 -9.57 -0.21 -7.45
CA LEU A 108 -10.02 -1.43 -6.77
C LEU A 108 -8.85 -2.42 -6.55
N ASP A 109 -7.90 -2.48 -7.49
CA ASP A 109 -6.69 -3.29 -7.36
C ASP A 109 -5.82 -2.87 -6.17
N ALA A 110 -5.80 -1.58 -5.83
CA ALA A 110 -5.12 -1.09 -4.63
C ALA A 110 -5.77 -1.69 -3.37
N ILE A 111 -7.11 -1.74 -3.31
CA ILE A 111 -7.84 -2.35 -2.18
C ILE A 111 -7.54 -3.85 -2.07
N LEU A 112 -7.50 -4.57 -3.20
CA LEU A 112 -7.16 -5.99 -3.23
C LEU A 112 -5.70 -6.22 -2.80
N SER A 113 -4.78 -5.37 -3.24
CA SER A 113 -3.35 -5.45 -2.89
C SER A 113 -3.11 -5.17 -1.42
N ILE A 114 -3.83 -4.20 -0.84
CA ILE A 114 -3.81 -3.94 0.61
C ILE A 114 -4.30 -5.20 1.35
N ASP A 115 -5.45 -5.74 0.95
CA ASP A 115 -6.04 -6.89 1.61
C ASP A 115 -5.21 -8.17 1.50
N ALA A 116 -4.37 -8.29 0.47
CA ALA A 116 -3.41 -9.40 0.36
C ALA A 116 -2.31 -9.34 1.44
N ILE A 117 -2.07 -8.17 2.03
CA ILE A 117 -0.96 -7.91 2.97
C ILE A 117 -1.46 -7.80 4.41
N ILE A 118 -2.55 -7.07 4.63
CA ILE A 118 -3.19 -6.85 5.92
C ILE A 118 -4.70 -6.76 5.69
N SER A 119 -5.51 -7.23 6.65
CA SER A 119 -6.97 -7.11 6.55
C SER A 119 -7.40 -5.69 6.23
N ILE A 120 -8.12 -5.51 5.12
CA ILE A 120 -8.64 -4.20 4.72
C ILE A 120 -9.59 -3.64 5.78
N ASP A 121 -10.32 -4.51 6.48
CA ASP A 121 -11.24 -4.12 7.56
C ASP A 121 -10.49 -3.46 8.71
N THR A 122 -9.27 -3.91 9.01
CA THR A 122 -8.40 -3.29 10.02
C THR A 122 -8.02 -1.87 9.61
N ILE A 123 -7.63 -1.66 8.35
CA ILE A 123 -7.30 -0.32 7.83
C ILE A 123 -8.54 0.59 7.86
N HIS A 124 -9.68 0.08 7.40
CA HIS A 124 -10.94 0.80 7.43
C HIS A 124 -11.35 1.19 8.86
N GLN A 125 -11.22 0.27 9.82
CA GLN A 125 -11.54 0.54 11.22
C GLN A 125 -10.63 1.61 11.82
N ILE A 126 -9.31 1.56 11.55
CA ILE A 126 -8.35 2.57 12.05
C ILE A 126 -8.72 3.96 11.51
N ILE A 127 -9.05 4.07 10.22
CA ILE A 127 -9.43 5.34 9.61
C ILE A 127 -10.77 5.84 10.16
N THR A 128 -11.81 5.01 10.18
CA THR A 128 -13.18 5.43 10.54
C THR A 128 -13.40 5.62 12.04
N SER A 129 -12.50 5.09 12.87
CA SER A 129 -12.50 5.34 14.32
C SER A 129 -11.89 6.71 14.68
N ASP A 130 -11.20 7.37 13.74
CA ASP A 130 -10.69 8.72 13.94
C ASP A 130 -11.82 9.75 13.76
N PRO A 131 -12.06 10.65 14.73
CA PRO A 131 -13.14 11.65 14.66
C PRO A 131 -13.08 12.55 13.42
N ARG A 132 -11.89 12.76 12.84
CA ARG A 132 -11.73 13.56 11.61
C ARG A 132 -12.37 12.90 10.39
N TYR A 133 -12.48 11.57 10.40
CA TYR A 133 -12.86 10.78 9.22
C TYR A 133 -14.07 9.88 9.44
N GLY A 134 -14.52 9.67 10.69
CA GLY A 134 -15.66 8.79 10.98
C GLY A 134 -16.95 9.16 10.23
N ASN A 135 -17.16 10.46 9.97
CA ASN A 135 -18.33 10.95 9.22
C ASN A 135 -18.28 10.62 7.72
N LEU A 136 -17.12 10.20 7.20
CA LEU A 136 -16.91 9.89 5.79
C LEU A 136 -17.35 8.46 5.42
N ILE A 137 -17.82 7.65 6.37
CA ILE A 137 -18.22 6.25 6.12
C ILE A 137 -19.28 6.09 5.02
N ASN A 138 -20.11 7.12 4.81
CA ASN A 138 -21.18 7.16 3.80
C ASN A 138 -20.75 7.84 2.49
N THR A 139 -19.45 7.96 2.23
CA THR A 139 -18.92 8.59 1.00
C THR A 139 -19.50 7.93 -0.25
N LYS A 140 -20.08 8.74 -1.13
CA LYS A 140 -20.61 8.33 -2.43
C LYS A 140 -19.64 8.72 -3.54
N GLU A 141 -19.88 8.19 -4.74
CA GLU A 141 -19.06 8.49 -5.93
C GLU A 141 -19.03 10.00 -6.25
N SER A 142 -20.15 10.70 -6.03
CA SER A 142 -20.26 12.15 -6.23
C SER A 142 -19.34 12.96 -5.31
N ASP A 143 -18.93 12.40 -4.19
CA ASP A 143 -18.13 13.08 -3.16
C ASP A 143 -16.62 12.95 -3.43
N LEU A 144 -16.25 12.15 -4.44
CA LEU A 144 -14.86 11.84 -4.76
C LEU A 144 -14.16 13.02 -5.43
N VAL A 145 -13.01 13.38 -4.85
CA VAL A 145 -12.01 14.23 -5.50
C VAL A 145 -11.09 13.31 -6.28
N LEU A 146 -11.26 13.26 -7.61
CA LEU A 146 -10.45 12.43 -8.50
C LEU A 146 -9.33 13.24 -9.13
N PHE A 147 -8.08 12.88 -8.84
CA PHE A 147 -6.85 13.57 -9.24
C PHE A 147 -6.61 13.57 -10.74
N GLU A 148 -7.08 12.53 -11.44
CA GLU A 148 -6.92 12.38 -12.88
C GLU A 148 -8.04 13.07 -13.68
N ARG A 149 -9.02 13.73 -13.02
CA ARG A 149 -10.09 14.44 -13.75
C ARG A 149 -9.57 15.73 -14.41
N PRO A 150 -9.72 15.87 -15.75
CA PRO A 150 -8.96 16.83 -16.57
C PRO A 150 -9.35 18.31 -16.47
N ARG A 151 -10.19 18.74 -15.51
CA ARG A 151 -10.86 20.07 -15.59
C ARG A 151 -10.74 20.98 -14.38
N VAL A 152 -10.01 20.62 -13.33
CA VAL A 152 -9.90 21.49 -12.13
C VAL A 152 -8.43 21.66 -11.73
N ARG A 153 -7.88 22.87 -11.96
CA ARG A 153 -6.48 23.20 -11.57
C ARG A 153 -6.22 22.97 -10.08
N ASP A 154 -7.24 23.17 -9.25
CA ASP A 154 -7.14 23.01 -7.79
C ASP A 154 -6.91 21.55 -7.40
N ILE A 155 -7.51 20.60 -8.12
CA ILE A 155 -7.37 19.16 -7.86
C ILE A 155 -5.94 18.67 -8.16
N HIS A 156 -5.35 19.14 -9.26
CA HIS A 156 -3.95 18.83 -9.56
C HIS A 156 -2.97 19.43 -8.54
N THR A 157 -3.36 20.54 -7.90
CA THR A 157 -2.57 21.13 -6.83
C THR A 157 -2.63 20.24 -5.59
N ILE A 158 -3.81 19.78 -5.19
CA ILE A 158 -3.98 18.85 -4.06
C ILE A 158 -3.11 17.60 -4.26
N ALA A 159 -3.18 16.96 -5.44
CA ALA A 159 -2.51 15.69 -5.72
C ALA A 159 -0.97 15.77 -5.90
N LYS A 160 -0.37 16.95 -5.80
CA LYS A 160 1.07 17.15 -6.06
C LYS A 160 1.92 16.60 -4.91
N VAL A 161 3.06 15.99 -5.24
CA VAL A 161 4.07 15.61 -4.23
C VAL A 161 4.40 16.77 -3.29
N GLY A 162 4.52 16.48 -2.00
CA GLY A 162 4.71 17.45 -0.91
C GLY A 162 3.42 17.84 -0.18
N ASN A 163 2.25 17.52 -0.73
CA ASN A 163 0.95 17.80 -0.11
C ASN A 163 0.38 16.62 0.69
N GLU A 164 1.13 15.54 0.91
CA GLU A 164 0.64 14.32 1.57
C GLU A 164 0.16 14.58 3.01
N LYS A 165 0.64 15.67 3.62
CA LYS A 165 0.26 16.09 4.97
C LYS A 165 -0.94 17.04 5.01
N SER A 166 -1.38 17.57 3.87
CA SER A 166 -2.48 18.54 3.82
C SER A 166 -3.81 17.88 4.18
N PRO A 167 -4.72 18.59 4.88
CA PRO A 167 -6.06 18.07 5.18
C PRO A 167 -6.84 17.65 3.93
N GLU A 168 -6.77 18.46 2.87
CA GLU A 168 -7.50 18.25 1.62
C GLU A 168 -7.03 16.99 0.91
N PHE A 169 -5.72 16.76 0.86
CA PHE A 169 -5.16 15.55 0.27
C PHE A 169 -5.58 14.31 1.06
N LYS A 170 -5.44 14.35 2.40
CA LYS A 170 -5.83 13.24 3.26
C LYS A 170 -7.32 12.91 3.14
N GLU A 171 -8.18 13.93 3.15
CA GLU A 171 -9.62 13.75 2.99
C GLU A 171 -9.95 13.14 1.62
N ALA A 172 -9.33 13.61 0.54
CA ALA A 172 -9.50 13.03 -0.80
C ALA A 172 -9.11 11.55 -0.82
N MET A 173 -7.95 11.19 -0.27
CA MET A 173 -7.49 9.80 -0.19
C MET A 173 -8.41 8.92 0.65
N VAL A 174 -8.89 9.43 1.79
CA VAL A 174 -9.83 8.71 2.67
C VAL A 174 -11.16 8.48 1.96
N LYS A 175 -11.72 9.48 1.29
CA LYS A 175 -12.97 9.35 0.53
C LYS A 175 -12.85 8.29 -0.57
N GLN A 176 -11.78 8.33 -1.35
CA GLN A 176 -11.51 7.31 -2.36
C GLN A 176 -11.40 5.91 -1.75
N PHE A 177 -10.63 5.77 -0.66
CA PHE A 177 -10.47 4.49 0.04
C PHE A 177 -11.80 3.93 0.56
N ILE A 178 -12.59 4.74 1.28
CA ILE A 178 -13.88 4.32 1.85
C ILE A 178 -14.86 3.92 0.75
N TYR A 179 -14.97 4.73 -0.32
CA TYR A 179 -15.84 4.40 -1.45
C TYR A 179 -15.48 3.06 -2.08
N LEU A 180 -14.19 2.82 -2.35
CA LEU A 180 -13.73 1.57 -2.95
C LEU A 180 -13.89 0.37 -2.00
N PHE A 181 -13.68 0.57 -0.70
CA PHE A 181 -13.94 -0.44 0.33
C PHE A 181 -15.42 -0.85 0.35
N ASN A 182 -16.33 0.13 0.38
CA ASN A 182 -17.77 -0.12 0.36
C ASN A 182 -18.20 -0.84 -0.93
N LYS A 183 -17.72 -0.39 -2.09
CA LYS A 183 -17.95 -1.05 -3.38
C LYS A 183 -17.50 -2.51 -3.39
N ARG A 184 -16.33 -2.80 -2.80
CA ARG A 184 -15.83 -4.17 -2.66
C ARG A 184 -16.72 -5.01 -1.76
N ARG A 185 -17.26 -4.46 -0.68
CA ARG A 185 -18.19 -5.17 0.21
C ARG A 185 -19.50 -5.50 -0.50
N GLU A 186 -20.09 -4.52 -1.18
CA GLU A 186 -21.31 -4.70 -1.99
C GLU A 186 -21.14 -5.83 -3.04
N ALA A 187 -19.96 -5.96 -3.65
CA ALA A 187 -19.70 -6.98 -4.66
C ALA A 187 -19.46 -8.40 -4.11
N LYS A 188 -19.31 -8.56 -2.79
CA LYS A 188 -19.15 -9.86 -2.12
C LYS A 188 -20.45 -10.41 -1.53
N GLU A 189 -21.48 -9.57 -1.43
CA GLU A 189 -22.84 -9.90 -1.00
C GLU A 189 -23.70 -10.30 -2.22
#